data_AF-A0A392MAM0-F1
#
_entry.id   AF-A0A392MAM0-F1
#
_cell.length_a   1.000
_cell.length_b   1.000
_cell.length_c   1.000
_cell.angle_alpha   90.00
_cell.angle_beta   90.00
_cell.angle_gamma   90.00
#
_symmetry.space_group_name_H-M   'P 1'
#
loop_
_entity.id
_entity.type
_entity.pdbx_description
1 polymer ?
#
loop_
_entity_poly.entity_id
_entity_poly.type
_entity_poly.pdbx_seq_one_letter_code
_entity_poly.pdbx_strand_id
1 'polypeptide(L)'
;MIQLEGSGNWPMDEIAIEKTKSSFLIQIGESLQKKWGMTCTATEDDVDVLMSGYAFRLKLLHERALSLTGSDQKSRVHSADKKLLIRSQHASMINGLQSRYPIYGPVVRLAKRWAASHLFSACLVEEAIELLVAYLFLNPLPFDAPCSRITGFLRFLQLLSNYDWTFSPLVVDINNDLSQSDEKEINDNFLLRRKGQGENGENVGPVMFLATVYDKASEAWTGLSPSAL
;
A
#
# COMPACT_ATOMS: atom_id res chain seq x y z
N MET A 1 -12.91 1.00 -2.99
CA MET A 1 -12.76 2.36 -3.52
C MET A 1 -13.81 2.56 -4.61
N ILE A 2 -14.50 3.69 -4.59
CA ILE A 2 -15.45 4.11 -5.63
C ILE A 2 -14.86 5.36 -6.27
N GLN A 3 -14.85 5.42 -7.60
CA GLN A 3 -14.48 6.62 -8.35
C GLN A 3 -15.72 7.10 -9.11
N LEU A 4 -15.99 8.39 -9.04
CA LEU A 4 -17.07 9.03 -9.79
C LEU A 4 -16.52 9.57 -11.11
N GLU A 5 -17.39 9.72 -12.10
CA GLU A 5 -17.04 10.39 -13.36
C GLU A 5 -16.63 11.85 -13.12
N GLY A 6 -15.76 12.36 -13.98
CA GLY A 6 -15.29 13.74 -13.92
C GLY A 6 -16.44 14.73 -14.10
N SER A 7 -16.55 15.71 -13.20
CA SER A 7 -17.56 16.77 -13.28
C SER A 7 -16.95 18.15 -13.03
N GLY A 8 -17.48 19.16 -13.73
CA GLY A 8 -17.14 20.57 -13.54
C GLY A 8 -17.61 21.13 -12.18
N ASN A 9 -18.68 20.56 -11.62
CA ASN A 9 -19.45 21.11 -10.50
C ASN A 9 -18.87 20.79 -9.12
N TRP A 10 -17.70 20.14 -9.05
CA TRP A 10 -17.06 19.89 -7.77
C TRP A 10 -16.59 21.18 -7.12
N PRO A 11 -16.73 21.31 -5.78
CA PRO A 11 -16.20 22.46 -5.06
C PRO A 11 -14.68 22.63 -5.27
N MET A 12 -14.21 23.85 -5.05
CA MET A 12 -12.78 24.19 -5.12
C MET A 12 -12.11 24.11 -3.75
N ASP A 13 -12.89 24.19 -2.68
CA ASP A 13 -12.42 24.11 -1.30
C ASP A 13 -12.29 22.64 -0.85
N GLU A 14 -11.21 22.33 -0.13
CA GLU A 14 -10.90 20.96 0.32
C GLU A 14 -11.97 20.40 1.24
N ILE A 15 -12.42 21.19 2.22
CA ILE A 15 -13.46 20.76 3.16
C ILE A 15 -14.77 20.52 2.42
N ALA A 16 -15.13 21.42 1.50
CA ALA A 16 -16.31 21.26 0.67
C ALA A 16 -16.25 20.01 -0.23
N ILE A 17 -15.07 19.66 -0.77
CA ILE A 17 -14.88 18.41 -1.52
C ILE A 17 -15.19 17.21 -0.62
N GLU A 18 -14.60 17.12 0.58
CA GLU A 18 -14.84 16.00 1.50
C GLU A 18 -16.32 15.90 1.90
N LYS A 19 -16.97 17.02 2.26
CA LYS A 19 -18.41 17.03 2.57
C LYS A 19 -19.26 16.57 1.38
N THR A 20 -18.83 16.90 0.16
CA THR A 20 -19.49 16.41 -1.06
C THR A 20 -19.33 14.90 -1.20
N LYS A 21 -18.12 14.36 -0.94
CA LYS A 21 -17.89 12.90 -0.91
C LYS A 21 -18.76 12.22 0.14
N SER A 22 -18.82 12.75 1.37
CA SER A 22 -19.67 12.23 2.44
C SER A 22 -21.14 12.21 2.02
N SER A 23 -21.62 13.29 1.40
CA SER A 23 -23.00 13.39 0.90
C SER A 23 -23.32 12.30 -0.14
N PHE A 24 -22.42 12.07 -1.11
CA PHE A 24 -22.56 10.98 -2.07
C PHE A 24 -22.58 9.61 -1.40
N LEU A 25 -21.67 9.37 -0.44
CA LEU A 25 -21.61 8.12 0.31
C LEU A 25 -22.92 7.88 1.09
N ILE A 26 -23.44 8.88 1.80
CA ILE A 26 -24.73 8.78 2.50
C ILE A 26 -25.85 8.42 1.53
N GLN A 27 -25.92 9.10 0.37
CA GLN A 27 -26.94 8.82 -0.63
C GLN A 27 -26.82 7.41 -1.22
N ILE A 28 -25.60 6.90 -1.41
CA ILE A 28 -25.34 5.51 -1.82
C ILE A 28 -25.85 4.55 -0.74
N GLY A 29 -25.50 4.77 0.53
CA GLY A 29 -25.94 3.94 1.65
C GLY A 29 -27.46 3.89 1.79
N GLU A 30 -28.13 5.05 1.75
CA GLU A 30 -29.59 5.14 1.75
C GLU A 30 -30.23 4.41 0.57
N SER A 31 -29.63 4.53 -0.62
CA SER A 31 -30.14 3.87 -1.83
C SER A 31 -30.02 2.36 -1.74
N LEU A 32 -28.90 1.85 -1.20
CA LEU A 32 -28.70 0.43 -0.96
C LEU A 32 -29.71 -0.12 0.06
N GLN A 33 -29.93 0.62 1.15
CA GLN A 33 -30.92 0.23 2.16
C GLN A 33 -32.35 0.25 1.60
N LYS A 34 -32.74 1.32 0.90
CA LYS A 34 -34.11 1.48 0.35
C LYS A 34 -34.44 0.47 -0.75
N LYS A 35 -33.50 0.22 -1.68
CA LYS A 35 -33.76 -0.64 -2.85
C LYS A 35 -33.49 -2.13 -2.59
N TRP A 36 -32.50 -2.43 -1.77
CA TRP A 36 -31.99 -3.80 -1.61
C TRP A 36 -32.08 -4.33 -0.18
N GLY A 37 -32.59 -3.53 0.77
CA GLY A 37 -32.70 -3.95 2.17
C GLY A 37 -31.36 -4.21 2.86
N MET A 38 -30.26 -3.69 2.30
CA MET A 38 -28.93 -3.90 2.86
C MET A 38 -28.75 -3.12 4.17
N THR A 39 -28.02 -3.70 5.12
CA THR A 39 -27.63 -2.98 6.34
C THR A 39 -26.42 -2.11 6.00
N CYS A 40 -26.63 -0.79 6.04
CA CYS A 40 -25.59 0.20 5.76
C CYS A 40 -25.40 1.11 6.97
N THR A 41 -24.16 1.36 7.35
CA THR A 41 -23.78 2.34 8.38
C THR A 41 -22.88 3.38 7.74
N ALA A 42 -23.39 4.60 7.60
CA ALA A 42 -22.63 5.72 7.06
C ALA A 42 -21.89 6.47 8.17
N THR A 43 -20.64 6.86 7.90
CA THR A 43 -19.82 7.78 8.70
C THR A 43 -19.50 9.03 7.86
N GLU A 44 -18.72 9.95 8.43
CA GLU A 44 -18.25 11.12 7.68
C GLU A 44 -17.32 10.73 6.51
N ASP A 45 -16.53 9.67 6.68
CA ASP A 45 -15.46 9.31 5.73
C ASP A 45 -15.79 8.09 4.85
N ASP A 46 -16.71 7.23 5.31
CA ASP A 46 -16.98 5.93 4.69
C ASP A 46 -18.39 5.40 4.94
N VAL A 47 -18.78 4.37 4.18
CA VAL A 47 -20.01 3.62 4.38
C VAL A 47 -19.69 2.14 4.50
N ASP A 48 -20.03 1.54 5.62
CA ASP A 48 -19.94 0.11 5.85
C ASP A 48 -21.23 -0.57 5.39
N VAL A 49 -21.12 -1.53 4.48
CA VAL A 49 -22.23 -2.32 3.93
C VAL A 49 -22.07 -3.78 4.39
N LEU A 50 -23.06 -4.28 5.12
CA LEU A 50 -23.11 -5.67 5.55
C LEU A 50 -24.03 -6.45 4.61
N MET A 51 -23.48 -7.49 3.98
CA MET A 51 -24.21 -8.30 3.02
C MET A 51 -23.74 -9.76 3.10
N SER A 52 -24.68 -10.68 3.30
CA SER A 52 -24.44 -12.13 3.22
C SER A 52 -23.28 -12.65 4.09
N GLY A 53 -23.08 -12.06 5.28
CA GLY A 53 -21.99 -12.42 6.20
C GLY A 53 -20.65 -11.74 5.93
N TYR A 54 -20.57 -10.85 4.94
CA TYR A 54 -19.40 -10.04 4.63
C TYR A 54 -19.63 -8.57 4.99
N ALA A 55 -18.54 -7.86 5.25
CA ALA A 55 -18.53 -6.42 5.49
C ALA A 55 -17.66 -5.72 4.44
N PHE A 56 -18.22 -4.72 3.77
CA PHE A 56 -17.53 -3.92 2.77
C PHE A 56 -17.52 -2.46 3.19
N ARG A 57 -16.34 -1.87 3.24
CA ARG A 57 -16.17 -0.43 3.46
C ARG A 57 -16.04 0.30 2.15
N LEU A 58 -16.99 1.18 1.85
CA LEU A 58 -17.00 2.03 0.68
C LEU A 58 -16.32 3.36 1.02
N LYS A 59 -15.32 3.72 0.21
CA LYS A 59 -14.61 5.01 0.26
C LYS A 59 -14.59 5.61 -1.13
N LEU A 60 -14.81 6.92 -1.21
CA LEU A 60 -14.87 7.65 -2.47
C LEU A 60 -13.54 8.34 -2.73
N LEU A 61 -12.95 8.07 -3.90
CA LEU A 61 -11.77 8.77 -4.40
C LEU A 61 -12.20 9.73 -5.51
N HIS A 62 -11.68 10.95 -5.49
CA HIS A 62 -11.93 11.93 -6.54
C HIS A 62 -10.63 12.61 -6.98
N GLU A 63 -10.42 12.74 -8.29
CA GLU A 63 -9.17 13.22 -8.89
C GLU A 63 -8.78 14.63 -8.44
N ARG A 64 -9.75 15.53 -8.23
CA ARG A 64 -9.45 16.90 -7.79
C ARG A 64 -8.80 16.97 -6.41
N ALA A 65 -9.15 16.04 -5.52
CA ALA A 65 -8.54 15.95 -4.20
C ALA A 65 -7.07 15.50 -4.29
N LEU A 66 -6.69 14.81 -5.38
CA LEU A 66 -5.30 14.48 -5.69
C LEU A 66 -4.56 15.65 -6.34
N SER A 67 -5.19 16.48 -7.17
CA SER A 67 -4.51 17.58 -7.88
C SER A 67 -4.21 18.82 -7.03
N LEU A 68 -4.93 19.02 -5.92
CA LEU A 68 -4.68 20.12 -4.97
C LEU A 68 -3.40 19.90 -4.13
N THR A 69 -2.68 18.81 -4.33
CA THR A 69 -1.45 18.41 -3.61
C THR A 69 -0.21 19.24 -3.94
N GLY A 70 -0.28 20.19 -4.88
CA GLY A 70 0.88 20.92 -5.39
C GLY A 70 1.43 22.06 -4.51
N SER A 71 0.75 22.48 -3.43
CA SER A 71 1.11 23.73 -2.73
C SER A 71 1.28 23.69 -1.21
N ASP A 72 0.78 22.69 -0.48
CA ASP A 72 0.90 22.68 1.00
C ASP A 72 1.03 21.26 1.61
N GLN A 73 2.19 20.97 2.20
CA GLN A 73 2.56 19.67 2.80
C GLN A 73 1.91 19.37 4.17
N LYS A 74 0.86 20.10 4.59
CA LYS A 74 0.39 20.08 5.99
C LYS A 74 -1.06 19.63 6.24
N SER A 75 -1.90 19.38 5.24
CA SER A 75 -3.27 18.89 5.52
C SER A 75 -3.29 17.36 5.73
N ARG A 76 -3.95 16.94 6.82
CA ARG A 76 -4.20 15.52 7.16
C ARG A 76 -5.12 14.84 6.14
N VAL A 77 -5.98 15.61 5.48
CA VAL A 77 -7.00 15.13 4.53
C VAL A 77 -6.36 14.70 3.21
N HIS A 78 -5.32 15.43 2.76
CA HIS A 78 -4.49 15.05 1.59
C HIS A 78 -3.85 13.65 1.71
N SER A 79 -3.61 13.18 2.93
CA SER A 79 -2.96 11.88 3.17
C SER A 79 -3.89 10.68 2.92
N ALA A 80 -5.20 10.84 3.13
CA ALA A 80 -6.15 9.73 3.10
C ALA A 80 -6.43 9.26 1.66
N ASP A 81 -6.64 10.20 0.74
CA ASP A 81 -6.85 9.91 -0.68
C ASP A 81 -5.59 9.37 -1.36
N LYS A 82 -4.42 9.96 -1.09
CA LYS A 82 -3.13 9.43 -1.55
C LYS A 82 -2.96 7.98 -1.09
N LYS A 83 -3.25 7.70 0.19
CA LYS A 83 -3.20 6.33 0.73
C LYS A 83 -4.23 5.40 0.09
N LEU A 84 -5.44 5.87 -0.18
CA LEU A 84 -6.47 5.08 -0.85
C LEU A 84 -6.09 4.73 -2.29
N LEU A 85 -5.50 5.67 -3.02
CA LEU A 85 -4.98 5.45 -4.37
C LEU A 85 -3.82 4.44 -4.38
N ILE A 86 -2.83 4.64 -3.50
CA ILE A 86 -1.69 3.71 -3.41
C ILE A 86 -2.17 2.29 -3.04
N ARG A 87 -3.15 2.16 -2.12
CA ARG A 87 -3.76 0.87 -1.79
C ARG A 87 -4.49 0.23 -2.96
N SER A 88 -5.19 1.01 -3.77
CA SER A 88 -5.91 0.47 -4.93
C SER A 88 -4.95 0.01 -6.03
N GLN A 89 -3.88 0.75 -6.27
CA GLN A 89 -2.79 0.36 -7.17
C GLN A 89 -2.09 -0.92 -6.69
N HIS A 90 -1.71 -0.97 -5.41
CA HIS A 90 -1.12 -2.15 -4.79
C HIS A 90 -2.01 -3.40 -4.95
N ALA A 91 -3.29 -3.30 -4.54
CA ALA A 91 -4.23 -4.41 -4.64
C ALA A 91 -4.41 -4.91 -6.08
N SER A 92 -4.44 -4.00 -7.06
CA SER A 92 -4.53 -4.35 -8.49
C SER A 92 -3.30 -5.14 -8.95
N MET A 93 -2.09 -4.65 -8.64
CA MET A 93 -0.84 -5.30 -9.03
C MET A 93 -0.67 -6.68 -8.37
N ILE A 94 -0.96 -6.77 -7.07
CA ILE A 94 -0.88 -8.04 -6.33
C ILE A 94 -1.89 -9.06 -6.87
N ASN A 95 -3.10 -8.63 -7.23
CA ASN A 95 -4.09 -9.51 -7.86
C ASN A 95 -3.60 -10.04 -9.22
N GLY A 96 -2.93 -9.20 -10.02
CA GLY A 96 -2.24 -9.62 -11.24
C GLY A 96 -1.16 -10.66 -10.96
N LEU A 97 -0.31 -10.43 -9.96
CA LEU A 97 0.75 -11.37 -9.56
C LEU A 97 0.18 -12.71 -9.08
N GLN A 98 -0.88 -12.71 -8.28
CA GLN A 98 -1.55 -13.93 -7.81
C GLN A 98 -2.13 -14.74 -8.98
N SER A 99 -2.64 -14.07 -10.02
CA SER A 99 -3.14 -14.73 -11.22
C SER A 99 -2.01 -15.43 -11.99
N ARG A 100 -0.79 -14.86 -11.96
CA ARG A 100 0.42 -15.46 -12.55
C ARG A 100 1.00 -16.59 -11.70
N TYR A 101 0.98 -16.46 -10.37
CA TYR A 101 1.50 -17.44 -9.42
C TYR A 101 0.43 -17.82 -8.37
N PRO A 102 -0.37 -18.87 -8.61
CA PRO A 102 -1.45 -19.25 -7.69
C PRO A 102 -0.98 -19.59 -6.26
N ILE A 103 0.27 -20.01 -6.10
CA ILE A 103 0.87 -20.35 -4.79
C ILE A 103 1.32 -19.12 -3.99
N TYR A 104 1.35 -17.93 -4.59
CA TYR A 104 1.69 -16.67 -3.92
C TYR A 104 0.81 -16.41 -2.69
N GLY A 105 -0.52 -16.47 -2.85
CA GLY A 105 -1.47 -16.21 -1.77
C GLY A 105 -1.26 -17.10 -0.54
N PRO A 106 -1.15 -18.45 -0.69
CA PRO A 106 -0.78 -19.34 0.40
C PRO A 106 0.55 -19.02 1.11
N VAL A 107 1.58 -18.55 0.38
CA VAL A 107 2.87 -18.12 0.97
C VAL A 107 2.69 -16.85 1.79
N VAL A 108 2.05 -15.83 1.22
CA VAL A 108 1.76 -14.56 1.92
C VAL A 108 1.00 -14.79 3.22
N ARG A 109 -0.06 -15.61 3.19
CA ARG A 109 -0.85 -15.93 4.39
C ARG A 109 0.00 -16.57 5.48
N LEU A 110 0.97 -17.40 5.11
CA LEU A 110 1.88 -18.02 6.08
C LEU A 110 2.90 -17.01 6.63
N ALA A 111 3.45 -16.14 5.77
CA ALA A 111 4.36 -15.07 6.17
C ALA A 111 3.68 -14.06 7.13
N LYS A 112 2.46 -13.60 6.80
CA LYS A 112 1.66 -12.72 7.66
C LYS A 112 1.35 -13.37 9.01
N ARG A 113 0.94 -14.64 9.02
CA ARG A 113 0.69 -15.39 10.26
C ARG A 113 1.95 -15.49 11.12
N TRP A 114 3.10 -15.77 10.52
CA TRP A 114 4.37 -15.81 11.24
C TRP A 114 4.72 -14.45 11.83
N ALA A 115 4.63 -13.37 11.04
CA ALA A 115 4.92 -12.01 11.49
C ALA A 115 4.02 -11.60 12.68
N ALA A 116 2.72 -11.88 12.60
CA ALA A 116 1.79 -11.64 13.70
C ALA A 116 2.11 -12.47 14.95
N SER A 117 2.53 -13.73 14.78
CA SER A 117 2.91 -14.61 15.90
C SER A 117 4.18 -14.16 16.62
N HIS A 118 5.00 -13.33 15.97
CA HIS A 118 6.23 -12.74 16.53
C HIS A 118 6.06 -11.25 16.88
N LEU A 119 4.82 -10.77 16.95
CA LEU A 119 4.48 -9.38 17.32
C LEU A 119 5.03 -8.30 16.35
N PHE A 120 5.31 -8.66 15.10
CA PHE A 120 5.79 -7.71 14.10
C PHE A 120 4.69 -6.89 13.42
N SER A 121 3.41 -7.15 13.70
CA SER A 121 2.29 -6.42 13.09
C SER A 121 2.29 -4.92 13.38
N ALA A 122 2.96 -4.48 14.45
CA ALA A 122 3.09 -3.06 14.79
C ALA A 122 4.20 -2.35 13.98
N CYS A 123 5.20 -3.08 13.49
CA CYS A 123 6.35 -2.50 12.77
C CYS A 123 6.31 -2.78 11.26
N LEU A 124 5.66 -3.87 10.84
CA LEU A 124 5.58 -4.30 9.45
C LEU A 124 4.11 -4.41 9.04
N VAL A 125 3.70 -3.51 8.13
CA VAL A 125 2.36 -3.52 7.56
C VAL A 125 2.18 -4.70 6.61
N GLU A 126 0.93 -5.12 6.41
CA GLU A 126 0.62 -6.28 5.59
C GLU A 126 1.07 -6.12 4.13
N GLU A 127 0.93 -4.92 3.57
CA GLU A 127 1.35 -4.58 2.22
C GLU A 127 2.87 -4.72 2.03
N ALA A 128 3.68 -4.45 3.08
CA ALA A 128 5.12 -4.66 3.04
C ALA A 128 5.47 -6.17 2.98
N ILE A 129 4.75 -7.01 3.74
CA ILE A 129 4.92 -8.48 3.69
C ILE A 129 4.55 -9.01 2.30
N GLU A 130 3.49 -8.49 1.70
CA GLU A 130 3.08 -8.83 0.33
C GLU A 130 4.20 -8.53 -0.67
N LEU A 131 4.81 -7.34 -0.61
CA LEU A 131 5.92 -6.97 -1.48
C LEU A 131 7.17 -7.84 -1.27
N LEU A 132 7.52 -8.14 -0.01
CA LEU A 132 8.64 -9.04 0.31
C LEU A 132 8.44 -10.44 -0.27
N VAL A 133 7.22 -10.97 -0.17
CA VAL A 133 6.91 -12.27 -0.76
C VAL A 133 6.87 -12.17 -2.29
N ALA A 134 6.33 -11.09 -2.85
CA ALA A 134 6.30 -10.86 -4.29
C ALA A 134 7.71 -10.87 -4.89
N TYR A 135 8.67 -10.24 -4.21
CA TYR A 135 10.08 -10.25 -4.61
C TYR A 135 10.63 -11.67 -4.84
N LEU A 136 10.24 -12.66 -4.03
CA LEU A 136 10.69 -14.06 -4.18
C LEU A 136 10.22 -14.72 -5.49
N PHE A 137 9.07 -14.29 -6.02
CA PHE A 137 8.51 -14.80 -7.27
C PHE A 137 9.05 -14.07 -8.49
N LEU A 138 9.36 -12.78 -8.33
CA LEU A 138 9.90 -11.92 -9.39
C LEU A 138 11.40 -12.12 -9.57
N ASN A 139 12.14 -12.33 -8.48
CA ASN A 139 13.58 -12.50 -8.44
C ASN A 139 13.92 -13.87 -7.80
N PRO A 140 13.67 -14.99 -8.50
CA PRO A 140 13.81 -16.31 -7.90
C PRO A 140 15.27 -16.78 -7.77
N LEU A 141 16.20 -16.15 -8.49
CA LEU A 141 17.60 -16.55 -8.56
C LEU A 141 18.24 -16.59 -7.16
N PRO A 142 19.07 -17.61 -6.87
CA PRO A 142 19.61 -18.64 -7.76
C PRO A 142 18.70 -19.85 -8.01
N PHE A 143 17.46 -19.83 -7.53
CA PHE A 143 16.49 -20.93 -7.67
C PHE A 143 15.39 -20.59 -8.69
N ASP A 144 14.34 -21.42 -8.75
CA ASP A 144 13.08 -21.13 -9.45
C ASP A 144 12.04 -20.48 -8.54
N ALA A 145 11.00 -19.87 -9.12
CA ALA A 145 9.88 -19.31 -8.35
C ALA A 145 9.31 -20.35 -7.37
N PRO A 146 8.93 -19.98 -6.13
CA PRO A 146 8.47 -20.94 -5.14
C PRO A 146 7.28 -21.77 -5.62
N CYS A 147 7.41 -23.10 -5.70
CA CYS A 147 6.31 -24.00 -6.09
C CYS A 147 5.52 -24.58 -4.90
N SER A 148 5.93 -24.29 -3.67
CA SER A 148 5.23 -24.74 -2.46
C SER A 148 5.14 -23.63 -1.42
N ARG A 149 4.09 -23.68 -0.60
CA ARG A 149 3.90 -22.72 0.49
C ARG A 149 5.05 -22.73 1.50
N ILE A 150 5.64 -23.90 1.76
CA ILE A 150 6.72 -24.05 2.74
C ILE A 150 8.03 -23.51 2.18
N THR A 151 8.35 -23.83 0.92
CA THR A 151 9.53 -23.28 0.24
C THR A 151 9.47 -21.76 0.18
N GLY A 152 8.33 -21.19 -0.23
CA GLY A 152 8.15 -19.74 -0.26
C GLY A 152 8.31 -19.10 1.11
N PHE A 153 7.77 -19.73 2.16
CA PHE A 153 7.93 -19.24 3.53
C PHE A 153 9.38 -19.30 4.05
N LEU A 154 10.10 -20.40 3.81
CA LEU A 154 11.50 -20.51 4.20
C LEU A 154 12.37 -19.47 3.48
N ARG A 155 12.10 -19.22 2.18
CA ARG A 155 12.79 -18.18 1.43
C ARG A 155 12.42 -16.77 1.88
N PHE A 156 11.20 -16.54 2.33
CA PHE A 156 10.82 -15.28 2.97
C PHE A 156 11.66 -15.03 4.24
N LEU A 157 11.83 -16.04 5.09
CA LEU A 157 12.71 -15.92 6.27
C LEU A 157 14.17 -15.69 5.89
N GLN A 158 14.65 -16.40 4.86
CA GLN A 158 16.01 -16.23 4.34
C GLN A 158 16.24 -14.84 3.76
N LEU A 159 15.25 -14.26 3.06
CA LEU A 159 15.29 -12.89 2.55
C LEU A 159 15.42 -11.91 3.72
N LEU A 160 14.57 -12.05 4.74
CA LEU A 160 14.64 -11.19 5.92
C LEU A 160 16.00 -11.24 6.62
N SER A 161 16.61 -12.44 6.74
CA SER A 161 17.87 -12.62 7.46
C SER A 161 19.11 -12.21 6.66
N ASN A 162 19.10 -12.41 5.35
CA ASN A 162 20.32 -12.31 4.53
C ASN A 162 20.36 -11.08 3.63
N TYR A 163 19.23 -10.41 3.41
CA TYR A 163 19.19 -9.23 2.56
C TYR A 163 19.93 -8.06 3.23
N ASP A 164 20.74 -7.35 2.45
CA ASP A 164 21.48 -6.19 2.93
C ASP A 164 20.58 -4.95 2.93
N TRP A 165 19.79 -4.83 3.98
CA TRP A 165 18.91 -3.68 4.19
C TRP A 165 19.68 -2.37 4.32
N THR A 166 20.96 -2.40 4.71
CA THR A 166 21.75 -1.18 4.99
C THR A 166 22.15 -0.49 3.70
N PHE A 167 22.66 -1.26 2.73
CA PHE A 167 23.28 -0.71 1.52
C PHE A 167 22.46 -0.90 0.25
N SER A 168 21.36 -1.67 0.29
CA SER A 168 20.55 -1.93 -0.91
C SER A 168 19.06 -1.63 -0.69
N PRO A 169 18.39 -0.92 -1.62
CA PRO A 169 16.94 -0.84 -1.66
C PRO A 169 16.34 -2.10 -2.29
N LEU A 170 15.24 -2.59 -1.73
CA LEU A 170 14.51 -3.71 -2.31
C LEU A 170 13.47 -3.19 -3.29
N VAL A 171 13.74 -3.38 -4.58
CA VAL A 171 12.86 -2.94 -5.69
C VAL A 171 11.97 -4.10 -6.12
N VAL A 172 10.65 -3.86 -6.12
CA VAL A 172 9.63 -4.83 -6.53
C VAL A 172 8.91 -4.30 -7.76
N ASP A 173 9.32 -4.81 -8.92
CA ASP A 173 8.66 -4.51 -10.19
C ASP A 173 7.79 -5.69 -10.64
N ILE A 174 6.49 -5.59 -10.38
CA ILE A 174 5.54 -6.70 -10.62
C ILE A 174 5.31 -6.91 -12.13
N ASN A 175 5.28 -5.81 -12.89
CA ASN A 175 4.88 -5.78 -14.29
C ASN A 175 6.06 -5.53 -15.25
N ASN A 176 7.26 -5.22 -14.75
CA ASN A 176 8.40 -4.74 -15.52
C ASN A 176 8.14 -3.35 -16.14
N ASP A 177 7.48 -2.47 -15.39
CA ASP A 177 7.12 -1.11 -15.82
C ASP A 177 8.17 -0.06 -15.39
N LEU A 178 9.17 -0.42 -14.56
CA LEU A 178 10.22 0.52 -14.14
C LEU A 178 11.21 0.78 -15.27
N SER A 179 11.43 2.06 -15.55
CA SER A 179 12.47 2.51 -16.46
C SER A 179 13.81 2.72 -15.75
N GLN A 180 14.90 2.82 -16.51
CA GLN A 180 16.22 3.15 -15.95
C GLN A 180 16.24 4.51 -15.21
N SER A 181 15.41 5.46 -15.65
CA SER A 181 15.23 6.72 -14.92
C SER A 181 14.58 6.52 -13.57
N ASP A 182 13.61 5.60 -13.47
CA ASP A 182 12.92 5.29 -12.21
C ASP A 182 13.86 4.55 -11.26
N GLU A 183 14.66 3.60 -11.75
CA GLU A 183 15.68 2.93 -10.94
C GLU A 183 16.72 3.90 -10.40
N LYS A 184 17.14 4.88 -11.21
CA LYS A 184 18.04 5.94 -10.75
C LYS A 184 17.38 6.80 -9.67
N GLU A 185 16.13 7.21 -9.88
CA GLU A 185 15.35 7.98 -8.90
C GLU A 185 15.21 7.21 -7.57
N ILE A 186 14.92 5.92 -7.63
CA ILE A 186 14.83 5.03 -6.45
C ILE A 186 16.15 5.00 -5.69
N ASN A 187 17.27 4.84 -6.41
CA ASN A 187 18.60 4.83 -5.79
C ASN A 187 18.97 6.18 -5.19
N ASP A 188 18.65 7.29 -5.87
CA ASP A 188 18.87 8.64 -5.35
C ASP A 188 18.06 8.87 -4.06
N ASN A 189 16.77 8.48 -4.04
CA ASN A 189 15.91 8.55 -2.87
C ASN A 189 16.44 7.69 -1.70
N PHE A 190 16.92 6.48 -1.99
CA PHE A 190 17.53 5.59 -1.00
C PHE A 190 18.77 6.23 -0.37
N LEU A 191 19.69 6.76 -1.19
CA LEU A 191 20.91 7.40 -0.73
C LEU A 191 20.63 8.68 0.09
N LEU A 192 19.65 9.49 -0.33
CA LEU A 192 19.20 10.65 0.44
C LEU A 192 18.72 10.25 1.83
N ARG A 193 17.91 9.19 1.91
CA ARG A 193 17.38 8.67 3.18
C ARG A 193 18.49 8.14 4.09
N ARG A 194 19.51 7.47 3.54
CA ARG A 194 20.66 6.98 4.29
C ARG A 194 21.57 8.10 4.77
N LYS A 195 21.82 9.14 3.96
CA LYS A 195 22.60 10.32 4.37
C LYS A 195 21.95 11.06 5.56
N GLY A 196 20.64 11.27 5.50
CA GLY A 196 19.90 11.93 6.58
C GLY A 196 19.92 11.17 7.93
N GLN A 197 20.20 9.87 7.92
CA GLN A 197 20.36 9.06 9.14
C GLN A 197 21.74 9.26 9.80
N GLY A 198 22.79 9.56 9.03
CA GLY A 198 24.16 9.70 9.53
C GLY A 198 24.47 11.05 10.19
N GLU A 199 23.73 12.11 9.85
CA GLU A 199 23.99 13.47 10.34
C GLU A 199 23.32 13.79 11.69
N ASN A 200 22.24 13.08 12.06
CA ASN A 200 21.37 13.45 13.18
C ASN A 200 21.55 12.65 14.48
N GLY A 201 22.53 11.74 14.58
CA GLY A 201 23.05 11.16 15.84
C GLY A 201 22.11 10.40 16.79
N GLU A 202 20.79 10.56 16.72
CA GLU A 202 19.85 10.12 17.78
C GLU A 202 18.57 9.45 17.27
N ASN A 203 18.40 9.23 15.97
CA ASN A 203 17.33 8.35 15.48
C ASN A 203 17.77 7.62 14.21
N VAL A 204 18.07 6.32 14.34
CA VAL A 204 18.27 5.45 13.18
C VAL A 204 16.92 5.34 12.48
N GLY A 205 16.75 6.09 11.40
CA GLY A 205 15.54 6.06 10.60
C GLY A 205 15.26 4.65 10.03
N PRO A 206 14.19 4.47 9.26
CA PRO A 206 13.75 3.14 8.91
C PRO A 206 14.80 2.35 8.13
N VAL A 207 14.92 1.09 8.51
CA VAL A 207 15.93 0.16 8.01
C VAL A 207 15.47 -0.41 6.67
N MET A 208 14.18 -0.67 6.49
CA MET A 208 13.65 -1.27 5.26
C MET A 208 13.27 -0.20 4.23
N PHE A 209 13.77 -0.35 3.01
CA PHE A 209 13.40 0.48 1.86
C PHE A 209 12.77 -0.41 0.78
N LEU A 210 11.45 -0.31 0.62
CA LEU A 210 10.68 -1.06 -0.38
C LEU A 210 10.21 -0.10 -1.46
N ALA A 211 10.73 -0.25 -2.67
CA ALA A 211 10.34 0.57 -3.81
C ALA A 211 9.48 -0.21 -4.81
N THR A 212 8.51 0.49 -5.39
CA THR A 212 7.63 -0.01 -6.46
C THR A 212 7.36 1.11 -7.46
N VAL A 213 6.72 0.78 -8.59
CA VAL A 213 6.33 1.77 -9.62
C VAL A 213 5.47 2.90 -9.04
N TYR A 214 4.57 2.60 -8.10
CA TYR A 214 3.67 3.58 -7.47
C TYR A 214 4.24 4.25 -6.20
N ASP A 215 5.36 3.76 -5.67
CA ASP A 215 6.03 4.28 -4.48
C ASP A 215 7.55 4.11 -4.60
N LYS A 216 8.20 5.06 -5.27
CA LYS A 216 9.65 5.07 -5.51
C LYS A 216 10.47 5.52 -4.31
N ALA A 217 9.85 6.28 -3.41
CA ALA A 217 10.50 6.86 -2.22
C ALA A 217 10.35 5.96 -0.98
N SER A 218 9.62 4.84 -1.09
CA SER A 218 9.38 3.90 0.01
C SER A 218 8.65 4.56 1.21
N GLU A 219 7.74 5.50 0.93
CA GLU A 219 7.01 6.25 1.94
C GLU A 219 5.75 5.51 2.43
N ALA A 220 5.11 4.74 1.55
CA ALA A 220 3.78 4.22 1.80
C ALA A 220 3.76 3.13 2.89
N TRP A 221 4.72 2.20 2.82
CA TRP A 221 4.70 0.97 3.62
C TRP A 221 5.82 0.87 4.65
N THR A 222 7.00 1.41 4.34
CA THR A 222 8.16 1.39 5.24
C THR A 222 8.73 2.78 5.48
N GLY A 223 7.87 3.81 5.40
CA GLY A 223 8.24 5.21 5.60
C GLY A 223 8.66 5.56 7.03
N LEU A 224 8.11 4.85 8.03
CA LEU A 224 8.33 5.11 9.46
C LEU A 224 8.90 3.92 10.24
N SER A 225 8.62 2.69 9.80
CA SER A 225 9.04 1.45 10.45
C SER A 225 9.36 0.40 9.39
N PRO A 226 10.16 -0.64 9.70
CA PRO A 226 10.89 -0.86 10.95
C PRO A 226 12.07 0.09 11.13
N SER A 227 12.24 0.68 12.32
CA SER A 227 13.44 1.44 12.72
C SER A 227 14.42 0.52 13.45
N ALA A 228 15.72 0.85 13.43
CA ALA A 228 16.65 0.21 14.35
C ALA A 228 16.44 0.85 15.73
N LEU A 229 16.39 0.01 16.77
CA LEU A 229 16.43 0.45 18.17
C LEU A 229 17.80 1.04 18.50
#